data_AF-A0AAJ1AK97-F1
#
_entry.id   AF-A0AAJ1AK97-F1
#
_cell.length_a   1.000
_cell.length_b   1.000
_cell.length_c   1.000
_cell.angle_alpha   90.00
_cell.angle_beta   90.00
_cell.angle_gamma   90.00
#
_symmetry.space_group_name_H-M   'P 1'
#
loop_
_entity.id
_entity.type
_entity.pdbx_description
1 polymer ?
#
loop_
_entity_poly.entity_id
_entity_poly.type
_entity_poly.pdbx_seq_one_letter_code
_entity_poly.pdbx_strand_id
1 'polypeptide(L)'
;MADQERAYNHPDEERIEQVAGTKPRGLETEIHESALPPTGLLELDIEQYVSDFNERIIGAYATGTGEQSLSTDVGVARSLIPPGTGALRDFSYIAPEIPRFDRERCVGCMACVTECPDTAILGKAIPRSRLEAELNTITDDREREGIRAQWAETKKYYEVYEKKGDEGALFGIFIDPNKCKGCAECVEVCGTLGYHALTMVKKDETTLPRYRSYLNFFRQVGPTPRQYINERALADMMLHEEAALLYVGGAGSCMGCGEATAIRMMLAATGFVYGAEAVGIVAATGCNTVYGSTYPYNPFLVPWTNSLFENAPAMAMGVRAKWDQRGWQEKKLWVIGGDGAMYDIGFQSLSRMLACGMDINVLILDTQVYSNTGGQASTATYTGQDAKMATFGKAVPGKRERRKELAQIAMMHPDTFVAQTTAAHINHFYRAIMAANEYHGPAVVTVYTTCQPEHGVADDRSSHQAKLAVDSRAFPLFMYDPRKGERIRERLSLVGNPAVSEDWYRIPHTGEVIDFLAFARTEGRFAKQFDAEGRPSETLLYTQAERLQNWRRLQELAGVR
;
A
#
# COMPACT_ATOMS: atom_id res chain seq x y z
N MET A 1 33.87 33.80 -37.56
CA MET A 1 33.60 32.36 -37.44
C MET A 1 32.22 32.25 -36.81
N ALA A 2 31.20 32.17 -37.66
CA ALA A 2 29.80 32.30 -37.30
C ALA A 2 29.12 30.93 -37.27
N ASP A 3 28.32 30.74 -36.23
CA ASP A 3 27.04 30.04 -36.12
C ASP A 3 26.74 28.81 -36.99
N GLN A 4 26.52 27.70 -36.31
CA GLN A 4 25.67 26.59 -36.77
C GLN A 4 24.27 26.76 -36.16
N GLU A 5 23.34 27.32 -36.94
CA GLU A 5 21.91 27.16 -36.74
C GLU A 5 21.28 26.43 -37.93
N ARG A 6 20.51 25.39 -37.57
CA ARG A 6 19.23 24.93 -38.13
C ARG A 6 19.07 24.55 -39.61
N ALA A 7 18.37 23.43 -39.73
CA ALA A 7 17.80 22.80 -40.91
C ALA A 7 16.91 23.73 -41.76
N TYR A 8 16.99 23.56 -43.08
CA TYR A 8 15.93 23.24 -44.05
C TYR A 8 16.34 23.76 -45.43
N ASN A 9 16.48 22.86 -46.41
CA ASN A 9 16.07 23.10 -47.81
C ASN A 9 16.20 21.81 -48.65
N HIS A 10 15.08 21.45 -49.29
CA HIS A 10 15.01 20.60 -50.49
C HIS A 10 15.70 21.29 -51.69
N PRO A 11 16.21 20.53 -52.68
CA PRO A 11 15.46 20.30 -53.94
C PRO A 11 15.54 18.82 -54.39
N ASP A 12 14.44 18.19 -54.83
CA ASP A 12 14.01 17.98 -56.24
C ASP A 12 15.02 17.14 -57.04
N GLU A 13 14.70 16.12 -57.83
CA GLU A 13 13.49 15.46 -58.30
C GLU A 13 14.05 14.22 -59.05
N GLU A 14 13.82 12.99 -58.61
CA GLU A 14 14.07 11.82 -59.47
C GLU A 14 12.95 10.77 -59.29
N ARG A 15 12.08 10.75 -60.32
CA ARG A 15 11.25 9.64 -60.82
C ARG A 15 10.96 8.48 -59.85
N ILE A 16 9.78 8.53 -59.25
CA ILE A 16 9.10 7.32 -58.75
C ILE A 16 8.19 6.81 -59.89
N GLU A 17 8.55 5.68 -60.47
CA GLU A 17 7.64 4.88 -61.30
C GLU A 17 6.44 4.46 -60.44
N GLN A 18 5.24 4.78 -60.91
CA GLN A 18 4.00 4.29 -60.34
C GLN A 18 3.92 2.76 -60.52
N VAL A 19 4.26 2.01 -59.47
CA VAL A 19 3.84 0.62 -59.37
C VAL A 19 2.34 0.62 -59.02
N ALA A 20 1.52 0.44 -60.05
CA ALA A 20 0.09 0.23 -59.92
C ALA A 20 -0.19 -1.04 -59.11
N GLY A 21 -0.67 -0.86 -57.88
CA GLY A 21 -0.96 -1.95 -56.94
C GLY A 21 -2.31 -1.82 -56.25
N THR A 22 -3.33 -1.25 -56.89
CA THR A 22 -4.71 -1.35 -56.40
C THR A 22 -5.40 -2.53 -57.07
N LYS A 23 -5.61 -3.63 -56.32
CA LYS A 23 -6.46 -4.74 -56.76
C LYS A 23 -7.87 -4.21 -57.10
N PRO A 24 -8.47 -4.57 -58.24
CA PRO A 24 -9.84 -4.18 -58.55
C PRO A 24 -10.84 -4.76 -57.55
N ARG A 25 -11.87 -3.98 -57.23
CA ARG A 25 -12.94 -4.33 -56.29
C ARG A 25 -13.71 -5.57 -56.81
N GLY A 26 -13.64 -6.70 -56.10
CA GLY A 26 -14.39 -7.92 -56.42
C GLY A 26 -13.58 -9.20 -56.64
N LEU A 27 -12.24 -9.17 -56.51
CA LEU A 27 -11.44 -10.41 -56.40
C LEU A 27 -11.48 -10.90 -54.95
N GLU A 28 -11.65 -12.21 -54.75
CA GLU A 28 -11.56 -12.84 -53.44
C GLU A 28 -10.27 -12.40 -52.74
N THR A 29 -10.40 -11.75 -51.60
CA THR A 29 -9.31 -11.61 -50.64
C THR A 29 -8.80 -13.01 -50.35
N GLU A 30 -7.48 -13.23 -50.38
CA GLU A 30 -6.92 -14.39 -49.68
C GLU A 30 -7.28 -14.23 -48.21
N ILE A 31 -8.41 -14.83 -47.82
CA ILE A 31 -8.77 -15.00 -46.43
C ILE A 31 -7.80 -16.08 -45.98
N HIS A 32 -6.72 -15.70 -45.32
CA HIS A 32 -6.04 -16.64 -44.47
C HIS A 32 -7.03 -16.96 -43.35
N GLU A 33 -7.80 -18.04 -43.50
CA GLU A 33 -8.48 -18.67 -42.37
C GLU A 33 -7.38 -19.11 -41.40
N SER A 34 -7.04 -18.23 -40.47
CA SER A 34 -6.42 -18.66 -39.22
C SER A 34 -7.50 -19.40 -38.44
N ALA A 35 -7.64 -20.69 -38.72
CA ALA A 35 -8.28 -21.56 -37.75
C ALA A 35 -7.43 -21.48 -36.48
N LEU A 36 -7.96 -20.82 -35.43
CA LEU A 36 -7.45 -21.03 -34.08
C LEU A 36 -7.42 -22.56 -33.88
N PRO A 37 -6.30 -23.13 -33.40
CA PRO A 37 -6.24 -24.55 -33.14
C PRO A 37 -7.43 -24.96 -32.28
N PRO A 38 -7.96 -26.19 -32.45
CA PRO A 38 -9.12 -26.64 -31.72
C PRO A 38 -8.91 -26.43 -30.22
N THR A 39 -10.00 -26.09 -29.53
CA THR A 39 -10.19 -25.48 -28.20
C THR A 39 -9.37 -26.00 -27.00
N GLY A 40 -8.45 -26.95 -27.17
CA GLY A 40 -7.61 -27.53 -26.12
C GLY A 40 -6.25 -26.84 -25.89
N LEU A 41 -5.77 -25.97 -26.79
CA LEU A 41 -4.48 -25.26 -26.59
C LEU A 41 -4.53 -24.17 -25.49
N LEU A 42 -5.72 -23.96 -24.92
CA LEU A 42 -6.04 -22.93 -23.94
C LEU A 42 -6.57 -23.49 -22.60
N GLU A 43 -6.76 -24.80 -22.50
CA GLU A 43 -7.13 -25.46 -21.24
C GLU A 43 -5.88 -25.54 -20.37
N LEU A 44 -5.86 -24.72 -19.32
CA LEU A 44 -4.84 -24.73 -18.30
C LEU A 44 -5.39 -25.55 -17.13
N ASP A 45 -4.79 -26.70 -16.84
CA ASP A 45 -4.99 -27.34 -15.54
C ASP A 45 -4.41 -26.41 -14.47
N ILE A 46 -5.29 -25.71 -13.76
CA ILE A 46 -4.90 -24.67 -12.81
C ILE A 46 -4.11 -25.27 -11.66
N GLU A 47 -4.51 -26.41 -11.13
CA GLU A 47 -3.85 -27.04 -9.99
C GLU A 47 -2.45 -27.52 -10.38
N GLN A 48 -2.35 -28.21 -11.53
CA GLN A 48 -1.06 -28.64 -12.05
C GLN A 48 -0.15 -27.46 -12.38
N TYR A 49 -0.69 -26.39 -12.99
CA TYR A 49 0.08 -25.19 -13.30
C TYR A 49 0.60 -24.50 -12.04
N VAL A 50 -0.23 -24.36 -11.00
CA VAL A 50 0.20 -23.77 -9.73
C VAL A 50 1.30 -24.61 -9.07
N SER A 51 1.16 -25.93 -9.07
CA SER A 51 2.17 -26.84 -8.52
C SER A 51 3.50 -26.73 -9.29
N ASP A 52 3.45 -26.84 -10.61
CA ASP A 52 4.63 -26.73 -11.49
C ASP A 52 5.29 -25.35 -11.38
N PHE A 53 4.49 -24.27 -11.33
CA PHE A 53 5.01 -22.91 -11.14
C PHE A 53 5.77 -22.77 -9.82
N ASN A 54 5.20 -23.29 -8.73
CA ASN A 54 5.79 -23.20 -7.40
C ASN A 54 7.09 -24.01 -7.27
N GLU A 55 7.20 -25.12 -7.98
CA GLU A 55 8.40 -25.97 -7.95
C GLU A 55 9.43 -25.54 -9.00
N ARG A 56 9.07 -25.63 -10.28
CA ARG A 56 9.99 -25.44 -11.41
C ARG A 56 10.34 -23.98 -11.63
N ILE A 57 9.32 -23.11 -11.75
CA ILE A 57 9.54 -21.69 -12.07
C ILE A 57 10.20 -20.97 -10.90
N ILE A 58 9.61 -21.04 -9.71
CA ILE A 58 10.15 -20.38 -8.52
C ILE A 58 11.50 -20.98 -8.14
N GLY A 59 11.66 -22.30 -8.22
CA GLY A 59 12.95 -22.96 -7.99
C GLY A 59 14.05 -22.41 -8.90
N ALA A 60 13.81 -22.35 -10.21
CA ALA A 60 14.79 -21.85 -11.17
C ALA A 60 15.14 -20.36 -10.98
N TYR A 61 14.17 -19.53 -10.60
CA TYR A 61 14.44 -18.12 -10.27
C TYR A 61 15.19 -17.96 -8.95
N ALA A 62 14.90 -18.80 -7.95
CA ALA A 62 15.60 -18.81 -6.67
C ALA A 62 17.08 -19.22 -6.82
N THR A 63 17.39 -20.13 -7.76
CA THR A 63 18.77 -20.55 -8.08
C THR A 63 19.46 -19.68 -9.14
N GLY A 64 18.76 -18.68 -9.70
CA GLY A 64 19.31 -17.83 -10.77
C GLY A 64 19.49 -18.54 -12.11
N THR A 65 18.86 -19.69 -12.32
CA THR A 65 18.97 -20.50 -13.55
C THR A 65 17.77 -20.31 -14.50
N GLY A 66 16.83 -19.41 -14.16
CA GLY A 66 15.60 -19.18 -14.92
C GLY A 66 15.81 -19.02 -16.43
N GLU A 67 16.74 -18.14 -16.85
CA GLU A 67 17.05 -17.87 -18.26
C GLU A 67 17.56 -19.11 -19.02
N GLN A 68 18.29 -20.00 -18.35
CA GLN A 68 18.95 -21.14 -18.98
C GLN A 68 18.09 -22.42 -18.95
N SER A 69 17.23 -22.54 -17.94
CA SER A 69 16.55 -23.80 -17.59
C SER A 69 15.05 -23.81 -17.88
N LEU A 70 14.42 -22.64 -18.08
CA LEU A 70 12.99 -22.56 -18.32
C LEU A 70 12.69 -22.47 -19.82
N SER A 71 11.93 -23.43 -20.32
CA SER A 71 11.31 -23.32 -21.64
C SER A 71 10.13 -22.35 -21.62
N THR A 72 9.71 -21.90 -22.80
CA THR A 72 8.43 -21.21 -22.94
C THR A 72 7.28 -22.10 -22.45
N ASP A 73 6.32 -21.50 -21.74
CA ASP A 73 5.11 -22.18 -21.29
C ASP A 73 3.86 -21.29 -21.47
N VAL A 74 2.69 -21.92 -21.34
CA VAL A 74 1.37 -21.28 -21.54
C VAL A 74 1.12 -20.17 -20.53
N GLY A 75 1.68 -20.28 -19.32
CA GLY A 75 1.56 -19.28 -18.27
C GLY A 75 2.28 -17.99 -18.64
N VAL A 76 3.55 -18.08 -19.04
CA VAL A 76 4.33 -16.93 -19.52
C VAL A 76 3.69 -16.32 -20.77
N ALA A 77 3.23 -17.14 -21.72
CA ALA A 77 2.55 -16.68 -22.93
C ALA A 77 1.27 -15.88 -22.64
N ARG A 78 0.64 -16.13 -21.48
CA ARG A 78 -0.58 -15.44 -21.02
C ARG A 78 -0.32 -14.40 -19.92
N SER A 79 0.95 -14.19 -19.55
CA SER A 79 1.36 -13.31 -18.44
C SER A 79 0.66 -13.67 -17.11
N LEU A 80 0.56 -14.97 -16.81
CA LEU A 80 -0.05 -15.47 -15.59
C LEU A 80 1.01 -15.71 -14.51
N ILE A 81 0.66 -15.35 -13.28
CA ILE A 81 1.41 -15.71 -12.07
C ILE A 81 0.36 -16.21 -11.07
N PRO A 82 0.52 -17.43 -10.50
CA PRO A 82 -0.35 -17.91 -9.43
C PRO A 82 -0.43 -16.92 -8.26
N PRO A 83 -1.59 -16.74 -7.61
CA PRO A 83 -1.72 -15.83 -6.48
C PRO A 83 -0.81 -16.25 -5.31
N GLY A 84 -0.26 -15.28 -4.61
CA GLY A 84 0.46 -15.50 -3.35
C GLY A 84 1.83 -16.18 -3.48
N THR A 85 2.44 -16.23 -4.67
CA THR A 85 3.79 -16.81 -4.85
C THR A 85 4.87 -16.10 -4.03
N GLY A 86 4.61 -14.86 -3.58
CA GLY A 86 5.42 -14.15 -2.60
C GLY A 86 5.62 -14.91 -1.29
N ALA A 87 4.70 -15.81 -0.92
CA ALA A 87 4.86 -16.71 0.22
C ALA A 87 6.10 -17.63 0.10
N LEU A 88 6.56 -17.92 -1.10
CA LEU A 88 7.73 -18.77 -1.37
C LEU A 88 9.06 -17.99 -1.45
N ARG A 89 9.00 -16.65 -1.49
CA ARG A 89 10.20 -15.81 -1.56
C ARG A 89 10.90 -15.71 -0.20
N ASP A 90 12.20 -15.96 -0.15
CA ASP A 90 12.98 -15.83 1.09
C ASP A 90 13.75 -14.49 1.13
N PHE A 91 13.56 -13.74 2.22
CA PHE A 91 14.31 -12.53 2.58
C PHE A 91 15.09 -12.72 3.89
N SER A 92 15.29 -13.96 4.34
CA SER A 92 15.98 -14.21 5.60
C SER A 92 17.41 -13.66 5.62
N TYR A 93 18.03 -13.52 4.45
CA TYR A 93 19.43 -13.15 4.25
C TYR A 93 19.67 -11.65 4.01
N ILE A 94 18.65 -10.81 3.78
CA ILE A 94 18.85 -9.39 3.43
C ILE A 94 18.89 -8.45 4.64
N ALA A 95 18.42 -8.91 5.80
CA ALA A 95 18.29 -8.10 7.00
C ALA A 95 19.27 -8.58 8.09
N PRO A 96 20.08 -7.69 8.69
CA PRO A 96 21.00 -8.09 9.77
C PRO A 96 20.29 -8.32 11.10
N GLU A 97 19.06 -7.84 11.26
CA GLU A 97 18.31 -7.86 12.53
C GLU A 97 16.84 -8.27 12.35
N ILE A 98 16.24 -8.72 13.45
CA ILE A 98 14.85 -9.19 13.54
C ILE A 98 14.23 -8.75 14.88
N PRO A 99 12.94 -8.39 14.95
CA PRO A 99 12.30 -8.00 16.21
C PRO A 99 12.17 -9.19 17.18
N ARG A 100 12.69 -9.04 18.39
CA ARG A 100 12.41 -9.91 19.54
C ARG A 100 11.23 -9.39 20.34
N PHE A 101 10.30 -10.28 20.66
CA PHE A 101 9.13 -10.00 21.48
C PHE A 101 9.39 -10.13 22.98
N ASP A 102 8.84 -9.19 23.75
CA ASP A 102 8.77 -9.19 25.21
C ASP A 102 7.30 -9.24 25.65
N ARG A 103 6.86 -10.42 26.09
CA ARG A 103 5.47 -10.69 26.46
C ARG A 103 4.99 -9.89 27.67
N GLU A 104 5.89 -9.53 28.59
CA GLU A 104 5.51 -8.88 29.87
C GLU A 104 5.07 -7.43 29.66
N ARG A 105 5.54 -6.81 28.58
CA ARG A 105 5.23 -5.43 28.21
C ARG A 105 4.13 -5.32 27.16
N CYS A 106 3.76 -6.43 26.54
CA CYS A 106 2.79 -6.43 25.46
C CYS A 106 1.37 -6.21 25.99
N VAL A 107 0.66 -5.24 25.41
CA VAL A 107 -0.74 -4.97 25.76
C VAL A 107 -1.76 -5.50 24.74
N GLY A 108 -1.30 -6.14 23.66
CA GLY A 108 -2.18 -6.68 22.62
C GLY A 108 -2.84 -5.60 21.73
N CYS A 109 -2.14 -4.49 21.46
CA CYS A 109 -2.70 -3.35 20.71
C CYS A 109 -2.72 -3.53 19.18
N MET A 110 -2.01 -4.53 18.63
CA MET A 110 -1.90 -4.81 17.19
C MET A 110 -1.24 -3.73 16.33
N ALA A 111 -0.70 -2.65 16.90
CA ALA A 111 -0.04 -1.59 16.11
C ALA A 111 1.18 -2.10 15.33
N CYS A 112 2.03 -2.91 15.95
CA CYS A 112 3.20 -3.51 15.30
C CYS A 112 2.81 -4.41 14.11
N VAL A 113 1.73 -5.18 14.25
CA VAL A 113 1.15 -6.02 13.19
C VAL A 113 0.51 -5.17 12.11
N THR A 114 -0.07 -4.03 12.45
CA THR A 114 -0.78 -3.15 11.50
C THR A 114 0.17 -2.31 10.65
N GLU A 115 1.31 -1.89 11.20
CA GLU A 115 2.24 -0.99 10.50
C GLU A 115 3.30 -1.74 9.68
N CYS A 116 3.44 -3.06 9.87
CA CYS A 116 4.38 -3.87 9.10
C CYS A 116 4.06 -3.85 7.58
N PRO A 117 5.00 -3.51 6.70
CA PRO A 117 4.75 -3.48 5.26
C PRO A 117 4.71 -4.86 4.60
N ASP A 118 5.33 -5.88 5.21
CA ASP A 118 5.64 -7.16 4.55
C ASP A 118 4.85 -8.37 5.08
N THR A 119 3.84 -8.16 5.92
CA THR A 119 3.14 -9.26 6.64
C THR A 119 4.12 -10.15 7.45
N ALA A 120 5.23 -9.56 7.88
CA ALA A 120 6.33 -10.29 8.52
C ALA A 120 6.17 -10.43 10.03
N ILE A 121 5.15 -9.81 10.63
CA ILE A 121 4.83 -9.91 12.05
C ILE A 121 3.32 -10.11 12.18
N LEU A 122 2.93 -11.19 12.84
CA LEU A 122 1.57 -11.68 12.92
C LEU A 122 1.14 -11.77 14.39
N GLY A 123 -0.14 -11.47 14.64
CA GLY A 123 -0.75 -11.59 15.96
C GLY A 123 -1.72 -12.77 16.01
N LYS A 124 -1.86 -13.38 17.18
CA LYS A 124 -2.85 -14.46 17.40
C LYS A 124 -3.38 -14.43 18.83
N ALA A 125 -4.65 -14.74 19.04
CA ALA A 125 -5.23 -14.90 20.38
C ALA A 125 -5.86 -16.28 20.52
N ILE A 126 -5.36 -17.11 21.45
CA ILE A 126 -5.77 -18.51 21.62
C ILE A 126 -6.22 -18.76 23.07
N PRO A 127 -7.36 -19.42 23.31
CA PRO A 127 -7.79 -19.84 24.65
C PRO A 127 -6.70 -20.62 25.38
N ARG A 128 -6.52 -20.36 26.68
CA ARG A 128 -5.44 -20.98 27.46
C ARG A 128 -5.42 -22.50 27.35
N SER A 129 -6.56 -23.16 27.49
CA SER A 129 -6.69 -24.62 27.43
C SER A 129 -6.19 -25.20 26.11
N ARG A 130 -6.58 -24.60 24.98
CA ARG A 130 -6.12 -25.00 23.65
C ARG A 130 -4.62 -24.77 23.50
N LEU A 131 -4.13 -23.60 23.92
CA LEU A 131 -2.70 -23.30 23.83
C LEU A 131 -1.85 -24.31 24.62
N GLU A 132 -2.22 -24.61 25.86
CA GLU A 132 -1.50 -25.58 26.68
C GLU A 132 -1.59 -27.00 26.11
N ALA A 133 -2.74 -27.39 25.54
CA ALA A 133 -2.87 -28.68 24.86
C ALA A 133 -1.87 -28.81 23.70
N GLU A 134 -1.78 -27.79 22.83
CA GLU A 134 -0.86 -27.77 21.71
C GLU A 134 0.61 -27.70 22.17
N LEU A 135 0.94 -26.88 23.17
CA LEU A 135 2.29 -26.81 23.76
C LEU A 135 2.73 -28.16 24.35
N ASN A 136 1.81 -28.94 24.90
CA ASN A 136 2.12 -30.25 25.46
C ASN A 136 2.47 -31.31 24.40
N THR A 137 2.12 -31.07 23.12
CA THR A 137 2.52 -31.95 22.01
C THR A 137 4.00 -31.81 21.64
N ILE A 138 4.64 -30.71 22.02
CA ILE A 138 6.04 -30.43 21.74
C ILE A 138 6.91 -31.21 22.73
N THR A 139 7.78 -32.07 22.22
CA THR A 139 8.63 -32.94 23.05
C THR A 139 9.92 -32.26 23.52
N ASP A 140 10.47 -31.33 22.74
CA ASP A 140 11.65 -30.54 23.10
C ASP A 140 11.27 -29.42 24.07
N ASP A 141 11.76 -29.50 25.31
CA ASP A 141 11.47 -28.52 26.36
C ASP A 141 11.96 -27.10 26.06
N ARG A 142 13.09 -26.98 25.35
CA ARG A 142 13.66 -25.68 25.00
C ARG A 142 12.82 -25.01 23.90
N GLU A 143 12.36 -25.79 22.92
CA GLU A 143 11.43 -25.32 21.90
C GLU A 143 10.10 -24.91 22.54
N ARG A 144 9.53 -25.78 23.38
CA ARG A 144 8.27 -25.55 24.10
C ARG A 144 8.31 -24.24 24.90
N GLU A 145 9.36 -24.03 25.68
CA GLU A 145 9.49 -22.81 26.50
C GLU A 145 9.74 -21.56 25.64
N GLY A 146 10.49 -21.70 24.54
CA GLY A 146 10.68 -20.62 23.57
C GLY A 146 9.38 -20.17 22.92
N ILE A 147 8.50 -21.12 22.56
CA ILE A 147 7.17 -20.84 22.02
C ILE A 147 6.27 -20.26 23.11
N ARG A 148 6.26 -20.84 24.33
CA ARG A 148 5.49 -20.31 25.47
C ARG A 148 5.86 -18.85 25.77
N ALA A 149 7.13 -18.47 25.61
CA ALA A 149 7.58 -17.09 25.77
C ALA A 149 7.01 -16.11 24.72
N GLN A 150 6.41 -16.60 23.63
CA GLN A 150 5.73 -15.78 22.62
C GLN A 150 4.30 -15.39 22.99
N TRP A 151 3.77 -15.84 24.14
CA TRP A 151 2.39 -15.63 24.54
C TRP A 151 2.29 -14.77 25.80
N ALA A 152 1.49 -13.71 25.73
CA ALA A 152 1.25 -12.74 26.78
C ALA A 152 -0.18 -12.85 27.33
N GLU A 153 -0.30 -12.75 28.65
CA GLU A 153 -1.58 -12.54 29.31
C GLU A 153 -1.89 -11.04 29.31
N THR A 154 -2.78 -10.62 28.43
CA THR A 154 -3.11 -9.20 28.28
C THR A 154 -4.44 -8.90 28.95
N LYS A 155 -4.60 -7.68 29.45
CA LYS A 155 -5.90 -7.19 29.93
C LYS A 155 -7.01 -7.38 28.89
N LYS A 156 -6.68 -7.15 27.61
CA LYS A 156 -7.64 -7.14 26.51
C LYS A 156 -8.20 -8.51 26.14
N TYR A 157 -7.34 -9.52 26.01
CA TYR A 157 -7.74 -10.85 25.53
C TYR A 157 -7.89 -11.88 26.66
N TYR A 158 -7.25 -11.65 27.81
CA TYR A 158 -7.30 -12.54 28.96
C TYR A 158 -8.25 -12.03 30.04
N GLU A 159 -7.86 -10.98 30.78
CA GLU A 159 -8.60 -10.55 31.98
C GLU A 159 -10.04 -10.12 31.72
N VAL A 160 -10.31 -9.47 30.58
CA VAL A 160 -11.67 -9.01 30.23
C VAL A 160 -12.64 -10.18 30.02
N TYR A 161 -12.16 -11.32 29.53
CA TYR A 161 -12.99 -12.51 29.30
C TYR A 161 -13.18 -13.29 30.60
N GLU A 162 -12.11 -13.48 31.39
CA GLU A 162 -12.19 -14.09 32.72
C GLU A 162 -13.20 -13.36 33.62
N LYS A 163 -13.22 -12.02 33.59
CA LYS A 163 -14.19 -11.21 34.35
C LYS A 163 -15.64 -11.39 33.89
N LYS A 164 -15.86 -11.85 32.66
CA LYS A 164 -17.19 -12.17 32.12
C LYS A 164 -17.60 -13.62 32.38
N GLY A 165 -16.72 -14.44 32.95
CA GLY A 165 -16.93 -15.88 33.13
C GLY A 165 -16.62 -16.70 31.89
N ASP A 166 -16.04 -16.09 30.85
CA ASP A 166 -15.52 -16.78 29.66
C ASP A 166 -14.05 -17.14 29.89
N GLU A 167 -13.54 -18.12 29.14
CA GLU A 167 -12.11 -18.45 29.17
C GLU A 167 -11.26 -17.30 28.58
N GLY A 168 -10.20 -16.90 29.28
CA GLY A 168 -9.23 -15.94 28.76
C GLY A 168 -8.35 -16.52 27.64
N ALA A 169 -8.08 -15.71 26.61
CA ALA A 169 -7.11 -16.03 25.57
C ALA A 169 -5.74 -15.38 25.84
N LEU A 170 -4.66 -16.13 25.58
CA LEU A 170 -3.31 -15.57 25.53
C LEU A 170 -3.08 -14.97 24.15
N PHE A 171 -2.38 -13.84 24.12
CA PHE A 171 -2.05 -13.10 22.91
C PHE A 171 -0.59 -13.30 22.53
N GLY A 172 -0.33 -13.74 21.30
CA GLY A 172 1.02 -13.97 20.80
C GLY A 172 1.41 -13.08 19.62
N ILE A 173 2.71 -12.84 19.50
CA ILE A 173 3.34 -12.14 18.37
C ILE A 173 4.37 -13.07 17.74
N PHE A 174 4.28 -13.23 16.42
CA PHE A 174 5.11 -14.16 15.65
C PHE A 174 5.74 -13.44 14.48
N ILE A 175 7.06 -13.49 14.39
CA ILE A 175 7.80 -12.84 13.30
C ILE A 175 8.18 -13.91 12.28
N ASP A 176 7.78 -13.73 11.03
CA ASP A 176 8.24 -14.55 9.92
C ASP A 176 9.66 -14.12 9.51
N PRO A 177 10.69 -14.94 9.79
CA PRO A 177 12.06 -14.58 9.48
C PRO A 177 12.35 -14.53 7.98
N ASN A 178 11.56 -15.21 7.16
CA ASN A 178 11.71 -15.24 5.70
C ASN A 178 11.07 -14.01 5.06
N LYS A 179 10.17 -13.30 5.74
CA LYS A 179 9.55 -12.05 5.23
C LYS A 179 10.10 -10.80 5.88
N CYS A 180 10.58 -10.89 7.12
CA CYS A 180 11.09 -9.74 7.86
C CYS A 180 12.36 -9.18 7.21
N LYS A 181 12.25 -7.97 6.66
CA LYS A 181 13.36 -7.22 6.08
C LYS A 181 14.11 -6.33 7.08
N GLY A 182 13.70 -6.33 8.35
CA GLY A 182 14.44 -5.62 9.41
C GLY A 182 14.26 -4.11 9.45
N CYS A 183 13.21 -3.55 8.85
CA CYS A 183 12.95 -2.11 8.84
C CYS A 183 12.70 -1.47 10.23
N ALA A 184 12.49 -2.27 11.27
CA ALA A 184 12.20 -1.82 12.63
C ALA A 184 10.95 -0.95 12.84
N GLU A 185 10.10 -0.73 11.82
CA GLU A 185 8.84 0.03 11.97
C GLU A 185 7.97 -0.49 13.12
N CYS A 186 7.83 -1.82 13.24
CA CYS A 186 7.09 -2.47 14.32
C CYS A 186 7.64 -2.17 15.72
N VAL A 187 8.96 -1.98 15.85
CA VAL A 187 9.65 -1.60 17.09
C VAL A 187 9.39 -0.12 17.38
N GLU A 188 9.56 0.75 16.39
CA GLU A 188 9.37 2.19 16.53
C GLU A 188 7.93 2.52 16.97
N VAL A 189 6.92 1.92 16.35
CA VAL A 189 5.52 2.19 16.73
C VAL A 189 5.19 1.65 18.12
N CYS A 190 5.80 0.53 18.53
CA CYS A 190 5.63 -0.02 19.88
C CYS A 190 6.29 0.89 20.93
N GLY A 191 7.45 1.46 20.62
CA GLY A 191 8.17 2.41 21.47
C GLY A 191 7.45 3.76 21.57
N THR A 192 6.95 4.30 20.45
CA THR A 192 6.19 5.55 20.41
C THR A 192 4.92 5.49 21.26
N LEU A 193 4.29 4.31 21.36
CA LEU A 193 3.14 4.09 22.24
C LEU A 193 3.52 3.85 23.71
N GLY A 194 4.80 3.83 24.04
CA GLY A 194 5.32 3.67 25.41
C GLY A 194 5.38 2.23 25.93
N TYR A 195 5.12 1.21 25.08
CA TYR A 195 5.09 -0.18 25.53
C TYR A 195 6.46 -0.84 25.49
N HIS A 196 7.27 -0.57 24.44
CA HIS A 196 8.61 -1.17 24.28
C HIS A 196 8.65 -2.70 24.41
N ALA A 197 7.63 -3.37 23.86
CA ALA A 197 7.48 -4.84 23.85
C ALA A 197 8.23 -5.52 22.69
N LEU A 198 8.92 -4.74 21.85
CA LEU A 198 9.73 -5.24 20.75
C LEU A 198 11.10 -4.56 20.77
N THR A 199 12.15 -5.32 20.48
CA THR A 199 13.53 -4.83 20.35
C THR A 199 14.22 -5.53 19.20
N MET A 200 15.00 -4.83 18.38
CA MET A 200 15.79 -5.49 17.33
C MET A 200 16.90 -6.34 17.96
N VAL A 201 17.08 -7.55 17.42
CA VAL A 201 18.19 -8.45 17.77
C VAL A 201 18.83 -8.99 16.50
N LYS A 202 20.07 -9.45 16.60
CA LYS A 202 20.80 -10.01 15.46
C LYS A 202 20.05 -11.20 14.83
N LYS A 203 19.97 -11.17 13.49
CA LYS A 203 19.43 -12.25 12.66
C LYS A 203 20.59 -13.09 12.13
N ASP A 204 20.72 -14.31 12.65
CA ASP A 204 21.81 -15.22 12.31
C ASP A 204 21.36 -16.69 12.38
N GLU A 205 22.29 -17.62 12.12
CA GLU A 205 22.07 -19.07 12.11
C GLU A 205 21.55 -19.63 13.43
N THR A 206 21.76 -18.94 14.56
CA THR A 206 21.25 -19.35 15.88
C THR A 206 19.83 -18.86 16.15
N THR A 207 19.42 -17.81 15.43
CA THR A 207 18.15 -17.12 15.64
C THR A 207 17.11 -17.59 14.63
N LEU A 208 17.48 -17.75 13.36
CA LEU A 208 16.54 -18.16 12.30
C LEU A 208 15.79 -19.46 12.59
N PRO A 209 16.41 -20.56 13.07
CA PRO A 209 15.68 -21.80 13.34
C PRO A 209 14.59 -21.64 14.41
N ARG A 210 14.85 -20.83 15.44
CA ARG A 210 13.89 -20.56 16.52
C ARG A 210 12.66 -19.83 15.99
N TYR A 211 12.86 -18.76 15.21
CA TYR A 211 11.74 -18.00 14.65
C TYR A 211 10.94 -18.82 13.63
N ARG A 212 11.60 -19.69 12.85
CA ARG A 212 10.90 -20.65 11.96
C ARG A 212 10.04 -21.62 12.77
N SER A 213 10.56 -22.17 13.86
CA SER A 213 9.78 -23.00 14.80
C SER A 213 8.57 -22.25 15.37
N TYR A 214 8.75 -21.01 15.82
CA TYR A 214 7.66 -20.19 16.37
C TYR A 214 6.56 -19.92 15.34
N LEU A 215 6.94 -19.61 14.10
CA LEU A 215 5.99 -19.41 13.01
C LEU A 215 5.28 -20.71 12.61
N ASN A 216 5.97 -21.85 12.64
CA ASN A 216 5.36 -23.16 12.39
C ASN A 216 4.30 -23.46 13.45
N PHE A 217 4.59 -23.20 14.73
CA PHE A 217 3.60 -23.31 15.80
C PHE A 217 2.41 -22.37 15.59
N PHE A 218 2.65 -21.12 15.18
CA PHE A 218 1.57 -20.18 14.82
C PHE A 218 0.64 -20.78 13.77
N ARG A 219 1.15 -21.47 12.74
CA ARG A 219 0.33 -22.10 11.70
C ARG A 219 -0.44 -23.31 12.23
N GLN A 220 0.14 -24.08 13.15
CA GLN A 220 -0.42 -25.32 13.68
C GLN A 220 -1.50 -25.09 14.75
N VAL A 221 -1.31 -24.12 15.65
CA VAL A 221 -2.23 -23.84 16.78
C VAL A 221 -3.63 -23.40 16.33
N GLY A 222 -3.80 -23.12 15.03
CA GLY A 222 -5.05 -22.74 14.38
C GLY A 222 -5.41 -21.26 14.54
N PRO A 223 -6.55 -20.82 13.97
CA PRO A 223 -6.90 -19.41 13.90
C PRO A 223 -7.40 -18.86 15.25
N THR A 224 -7.31 -17.53 15.40
CA THR A 224 -7.96 -16.81 16.51
C THR A 224 -9.48 -17.04 16.45
N PRO A 225 -10.12 -17.55 17.51
CA PRO A 225 -11.58 -17.70 17.52
C PRO A 225 -12.28 -16.35 17.41
N ARG A 226 -13.38 -16.29 16.64
CA ARG A 226 -14.10 -15.05 16.33
C ARG A 226 -14.49 -14.23 17.57
N GLN A 227 -14.83 -14.89 18.67
CA GLN A 227 -15.20 -14.22 19.92
C GLN A 227 -14.10 -13.32 20.50
N TYR A 228 -12.82 -13.54 20.17
CA TYR A 228 -11.69 -12.72 20.62
C TYR A 228 -11.33 -11.59 19.65
N ILE A 229 -11.99 -11.52 18.49
CA ILE A 229 -11.78 -10.46 17.49
C ILE A 229 -12.78 -9.35 17.76
N ASN A 230 -12.32 -8.25 18.36
CA ASN A 230 -13.18 -7.13 18.69
C ASN A 230 -13.33 -6.16 17.52
N GLU A 231 -14.48 -6.22 16.83
CA GLU A 231 -14.80 -5.36 15.69
C GLU A 231 -14.80 -3.84 16.02
N ARG A 232 -14.89 -3.45 17.30
CA ARG A 232 -14.76 -2.03 17.72
C ARG A 232 -13.31 -1.58 17.82
N ALA A 233 -12.38 -2.51 18.06
CA ALA A 233 -10.95 -2.26 18.04
C ALA A 233 -10.43 -2.64 16.66
N LEU A 234 -10.53 -1.74 15.68
CA LEU A 234 -10.35 -2.04 14.25
C LEU A 234 -9.01 -2.73 13.91
N ALA A 235 -7.95 -2.50 14.69
CA ALA A 235 -6.68 -3.21 14.53
C ALA A 235 -6.80 -4.74 14.73
N ASP A 236 -7.83 -5.22 15.43
CA ASP A 236 -8.08 -6.65 15.68
C ASP A 236 -8.56 -7.38 14.44
N MET A 237 -8.98 -6.67 13.39
CA MET A 237 -9.22 -7.30 12.08
C MET A 237 -7.97 -8.05 11.59
N MET A 238 -6.77 -7.60 11.98
CA MET A 238 -5.51 -8.28 11.66
C MET A 238 -5.33 -9.63 12.41
N LEU A 239 -6.19 -9.97 13.37
CA LEU A 239 -6.26 -11.31 13.97
C LEU A 239 -7.06 -12.30 13.11
N HIS A 240 -7.87 -11.81 12.18
CA HIS A 240 -8.58 -12.64 11.22
C HIS A 240 -7.60 -13.09 10.13
N GLU A 241 -6.99 -14.25 10.34
CA GLU A 241 -5.85 -14.74 9.56
C GLU A 241 -6.12 -14.74 8.04
N GLU A 242 -7.28 -15.22 7.60
CA GLU A 242 -7.66 -15.23 6.16
C GLU A 242 -7.70 -13.83 5.55
N ALA A 243 -8.08 -12.81 6.33
CA ALA A 243 -8.15 -11.43 5.86
C ALA A 243 -6.76 -10.77 5.90
N ALA A 244 -6.02 -10.97 7.00
CA ALA A 244 -4.68 -10.45 7.20
C ALA A 244 -3.67 -11.00 6.17
N LEU A 245 -3.87 -12.25 5.72
CA LEU A 245 -3.01 -12.93 4.76
C LEU A 245 -3.44 -12.72 3.29
N LEU A 246 -4.48 -11.94 2.99
CA LEU A 246 -4.77 -11.54 1.60
C LEU A 246 -3.58 -10.86 0.90
N TYR A 247 -2.68 -10.30 1.70
CA TYR A 247 -1.33 -9.93 1.31
C TYR A 247 -0.33 -10.81 2.09
N VAL A 248 0.27 -11.82 1.45
CA VAL A 248 1.13 -12.83 2.12
C VAL A 248 2.56 -12.37 2.41
N GLY A 249 2.90 -11.15 2.01
CA GLY A 249 4.28 -10.66 2.05
C GLY A 249 5.11 -11.19 0.87
N GLY A 250 6.44 -11.09 0.99
CA GLY A 250 7.35 -11.50 -0.09
C GLY A 250 7.39 -10.52 -1.28
N ALA A 251 6.75 -9.37 -1.14
CA ALA A 251 6.83 -8.29 -2.10
C ALA A 251 8.25 -7.71 -2.17
N GLY A 252 8.66 -7.26 -3.34
CA GLY A 252 9.98 -6.63 -3.56
C GLY A 252 10.10 -5.19 -3.06
N SER A 253 9.26 -4.74 -2.12
CA SER A 253 9.18 -3.36 -1.65
C SER A 253 10.40 -2.99 -0.79
N CYS A 254 10.70 -1.70 -0.68
CA CYS A 254 11.73 -1.21 0.23
C CYS A 254 11.41 -1.54 1.69
N MET A 255 12.45 -1.57 2.53
CA MET A 255 12.30 -1.67 3.99
C MET A 255 11.47 -0.47 4.49
N GLY A 256 10.39 -0.73 5.24
CA GLY A 256 9.53 0.34 5.78
C GLY A 256 8.51 0.94 4.79
N CYS A 257 8.36 0.38 3.60
CA CYS A 257 7.55 0.95 2.53
C CYS A 257 6.10 1.30 2.97
N GLY A 258 5.75 2.59 2.96
CA GLY A 258 4.41 3.04 3.37
C GLY A 258 3.29 2.58 2.44
N GLU A 259 3.59 2.37 1.15
CA GLU A 259 2.59 1.86 0.20
C GLU A 259 2.13 0.45 0.54
N ALA A 260 3.09 -0.44 0.84
CA ALA A 260 2.80 -1.85 1.14
C ALA A 260 1.97 -1.99 2.42
N THR A 261 2.25 -1.17 3.45
CA THR A 261 1.43 -1.09 4.67
C THR A 261 -0.01 -0.69 4.33
N ALA A 262 -0.22 0.36 3.53
CA ALA A 262 -1.56 0.82 3.14
C ALA A 262 -2.34 -0.24 2.33
N ILE A 263 -1.71 -0.89 1.34
CA ILE A 263 -2.34 -1.94 0.54
C ILE A 263 -2.76 -3.12 1.43
N ARG A 264 -1.87 -3.57 2.32
CA ARG A 264 -2.16 -4.68 3.23
C ARG A 264 -3.30 -4.35 4.19
N MET A 265 -3.31 -3.15 4.76
CA MET A 265 -4.42 -2.70 5.60
C MET A 265 -5.74 -2.63 4.82
N MET A 266 -5.74 -2.13 3.58
CA MET A 266 -6.93 -2.08 2.73
C MET A 266 -7.47 -3.48 2.43
N LEU A 267 -6.59 -4.42 2.07
CA LEU A 267 -6.96 -5.81 1.82
C LEU A 267 -7.51 -6.48 3.07
N ALA A 268 -6.86 -6.31 4.23
CA ALA A 268 -7.33 -6.87 5.48
C ALA A 268 -8.72 -6.34 5.86
N ALA A 269 -8.96 -5.04 5.74
CA ALA A 269 -10.26 -4.44 6.05
C ALA A 269 -11.36 -4.91 5.07
N THR A 270 -11.05 -4.99 3.79
CA THR A 270 -12.01 -5.44 2.77
C THR A 270 -12.29 -6.94 2.93
N GLY A 271 -11.25 -7.76 3.07
CA GLY A 271 -11.37 -9.21 3.26
C GLY A 271 -12.07 -9.59 4.56
N PHE A 272 -11.88 -8.81 5.64
CA PHE A 272 -12.54 -9.05 6.92
C PHE A 272 -14.07 -8.96 6.82
N VAL A 273 -14.58 -8.04 6.00
CA VAL A 273 -16.02 -7.82 5.84
C VAL A 273 -16.61 -8.67 4.72
N TYR A 274 -15.93 -8.77 3.58
CA TYR A 274 -16.48 -9.33 2.34
C TYR A 274 -15.91 -10.71 1.95
N GLY A 275 -14.80 -11.14 2.57
CA GLY A 275 -14.09 -12.37 2.23
C GLY A 275 -13.18 -12.22 1.00
N ALA A 276 -12.24 -13.16 0.85
CA ALA A 276 -11.22 -13.16 -0.22
C ALA A 276 -11.83 -13.16 -1.64
N GLU A 277 -12.87 -13.98 -1.83
CA GLU A 277 -13.52 -14.20 -3.13
C GLU A 277 -14.30 -12.99 -3.65
N ALA A 278 -14.51 -11.98 -2.80
CA ALA A 278 -15.28 -10.79 -3.12
C ALA A 278 -14.43 -9.58 -3.48
N VAL A 279 -13.10 -9.72 -3.60
CA VAL A 279 -12.18 -8.59 -3.85
C VAL A 279 -11.43 -8.80 -5.16
N GLY A 280 -11.22 -7.74 -5.94
CA GLY A 280 -10.30 -7.75 -7.06
C GLY A 280 -9.58 -6.42 -7.24
N ILE A 281 -8.41 -6.45 -7.85
CA ILE A 281 -7.52 -5.30 -8.01
C ILE A 281 -7.18 -5.07 -9.49
N VAL A 282 -7.29 -3.81 -9.91
CA VAL A 282 -6.71 -3.28 -11.16
C VAL A 282 -5.65 -2.24 -10.81
N ALA A 283 -4.38 -2.56 -11.03
CA ALA A 283 -3.26 -1.71 -10.67
C ALA A 283 -2.78 -0.87 -11.85
N ALA A 284 -2.45 0.40 -11.59
CA ALA A 284 -1.68 1.25 -12.47
C ALA A 284 -0.18 1.00 -12.24
N THR A 285 0.59 1.01 -13.32
CA THR A 285 2.05 0.81 -13.27
C THR A 285 2.72 1.82 -12.34
N GLY A 286 3.58 1.33 -11.45
CA GLY A 286 4.28 2.13 -10.44
C GLY A 286 5.01 1.24 -9.43
N CYS A 287 5.40 1.76 -8.26
CA CYS A 287 6.04 0.94 -7.23
C CYS A 287 5.18 -0.27 -6.86
N ASN A 288 3.88 -0.07 -6.64
CA ASN A 288 2.92 -1.13 -6.36
C ASN A 288 2.94 -2.32 -7.33
N THR A 289 3.10 -2.08 -8.62
CA THR A 289 3.21 -3.17 -9.61
C THR A 289 4.61 -3.76 -9.63
N VAL A 290 5.66 -2.95 -9.45
CA VAL A 290 7.03 -3.46 -9.44
C VAL A 290 7.26 -4.40 -8.25
N TYR A 291 7.00 -3.97 -7.02
CA TYR A 291 7.16 -4.88 -5.89
C TYR A 291 6.06 -5.94 -5.78
N GLY A 292 4.90 -5.68 -6.36
CA GLY A 292 3.72 -6.54 -6.27
C GLY A 292 3.60 -7.58 -7.38
N SER A 293 4.31 -7.44 -8.50
CA SER A 293 4.18 -8.37 -9.63
C SER A 293 5.48 -8.52 -10.44
N THR A 294 6.65 -8.38 -9.82
CA THR A 294 7.90 -8.79 -10.48
C THR A 294 7.96 -10.30 -10.52
N TYR A 295 7.85 -10.86 -11.73
CA TYR A 295 7.88 -12.29 -11.98
C TYR A 295 9.10 -12.96 -11.31
N PRO A 296 8.94 -14.11 -10.62
CA PRO A 296 7.73 -14.93 -10.50
C PRO A 296 6.88 -14.63 -9.24
N TYR A 297 7.15 -13.54 -8.52
CA TYR A 297 6.59 -13.30 -7.20
C TYR A 297 5.46 -12.27 -7.21
N ASN A 298 4.33 -12.59 -6.58
CA ASN A 298 3.30 -11.62 -6.20
C ASN A 298 2.78 -11.89 -4.76
N PRO A 299 2.45 -10.85 -3.99
CA PRO A 299 1.99 -11.00 -2.60
C PRO A 299 0.47 -11.18 -2.47
N PHE A 300 -0.31 -11.18 -3.55
CA PHE A 300 -1.77 -11.05 -3.50
C PHE A 300 -2.46 -12.42 -3.55
N LEU A 301 -3.37 -12.68 -2.60
CA LEU A 301 -4.32 -13.82 -2.65
C LEU A 301 -5.70 -13.40 -3.18
N VAL A 302 -5.73 -12.36 -4.02
CA VAL A 302 -6.95 -11.89 -4.70
C VAL A 302 -6.66 -11.75 -6.19
N PRO A 303 -7.67 -11.85 -7.08
CA PRO A 303 -7.51 -11.50 -8.48
C PRO A 303 -6.89 -10.12 -8.64
N TRP A 304 -5.76 -10.06 -9.32
CA TRP A 304 -4.98 -8.85 -9.52
C TRP A 304 -4.54 -8.75 -10.98
N THR A 305 -4.64 -7.56 -11.55
CA THR A 305 -4.15 -7.29 -12.90
C THR A 305 -3.51 -5.91 -12.98
N ASN A 306 -2.48 -5.78 -13.83
CA ASN A 306 -1.95 -4.50 -14.27
C ASN A 306 -2.10 -4.42 -15.78
N SER A 307 -2.70 -3.33 -16.26
CA SER A 307 -2.76 -3.02 -17.69
C SER A 307 -1.57 -2.13 -18.06
N LEU A 308 -1.72 -0.82 -17.96
CA LEU A 308 -0.67 0.16 -18.21
C LEU A 308 -0.65 1.25 -17.12
N PHE A 309 0.20 2.25 -17.30
CA PHE A 309 0.38 3.33 -16.33
C PHE A 309 -0.82 4.29 -16.29
N GLU A 310 -1.40 4.57 -17.45
CA GLU A 310 -2.35 5.65 -17.70
C GLU A 310 -3.83 5.23 -17.66
N ASN A 311 -4.12 3.93 -17.68
CA ASN A 311 -5.45 3.42 -18.01
C ASN A 311 -6.10 2.53 -16.93
N ALA A 312 -5.50 2.35 -15.75
CA ALA A 312 -6.07 1.46 -14.72
C ALA A 312 -7.53 1.79 -14.35
N PRO A 313 -7.93 3.07 -14.15
CA PRO A 313 -9.35 3.41 -13.95
C PRO A 313 -10.25 3.02 -15.14
N ALA A 314 -9.75 3.16 -16.37
CA ALA A 314 -10.50 2.77 -17.57
C ALA A 314 -10.66 1.25 -17.69
N MET A 315 -9.59 0.50 -17.40
CA MET A 315 -9.63 -0.95 -17.33
C MET A 315 -10.62 -1.43 -16.26
N ALA A 316 -10.65 -0.78 -15.09
CA ALA A 316 -11.58 -1.10 -14.02
C ALA A 316 -13.05 -0.89 -14.41
N MET A 317 -13.38 0.16 -15.17
CA MET A 317 -14.74 0.31 -15.73
C MET A 317 -15.12 -0.88 -16.62
N GLY A 318 -14.20 -1.38 -17.45
CA GLY A 318 -14.42 -2.58 -18.26
C GLY A 318 -14.63 -3.83 -17.41
N VAL A 319 -13.81 -4.04 -16.38
CA VAL A 319 -13.95 -5.15 -15.44
C VAL A 319 -15.27 -5.08 -14.68
N ARG A 320 -15.62 -3.92 -14.14
CA ARG A 320 -16.88 -3.67 -13.41
C ARG A 320 -18.09 -3.96 -14.28
N ALA A 321 -18.11 -3.45 -15.51
CA ALA A 321 -19.18 -3.74 -16.47
C ALA A 321 -19.34 -5.25 -16.72
N LYS A 322 -18.22 -5.99 -16.82
CA LYS A 322 -18.27 -7.44 -17.01
C LYS A 322 -18.74 -8.18 -15.76
N TRP A 323 -18.31 -7.74 -14.58
CA TRP A 323 -18.75 -8.31 -13.30
C TRP A 323 -20.26 -8.10 -13.09
N ASP A 324 -20.78 -6.93 -13.44
CA ASP A 324 -22.22 -6.63 -13.36
C ASP A 324 -23.04 -7.54 -14.27
N GLN A 325 -22.58 -7.77 -15.51
CA GLN A 325 -23.20 -8.74 -16.42
C GLN A 325 -23.22 -10.18 -15.86
N ARG A 326 -22.31 -10.51 -14.94
CA ARG A 326 -22.25 -11.81 -14.27
C ARG A 326 -23.02 -11.85 -12.95
N GLY A 327 -23.65 -10.76 -12.53
CA GLY A 327 -24.37 -10.68 -11.25
C GLY A 327 -23.43 -10.52 -10.04
N TRP A 328 -22.24 -9.92 -10.23
CA TRP A 328 -21.24 -9.74 -9.18
C TRP A 328 -21.18 -8.32 -8.64
N GLN A 329 -22.30 -7.61 -8.61
CA GLN A 329 -22.40 -6.21 -8.15
C GLN A 329 -21.80 -6.01 -6.76
N GLU A 330 -22.01 -6.97 -5.85
CA GLU A 330 -21.53 -6.91 -4.47
C GLU A 330 -20.01 -7.12 -4.31
N LYS A 331 -19.30 -7.61 -5.34
CA LYS A 331 -17.84 -7.75 -5.29
C LYS A 331 -17.17 -6.38 -5.35
N LYS A 332 -16.15 -6.18 -4.51
CA LYS A 332 -15.39 -4.95 -4.35
C LYS A 332 -14.21 -4.90 -5.32
N LEU A 333 -14.28 -3.98 -6.26
CA LEU A 333 -13.24 -3.72 -7.24
C LEU A 333 -12.42 -2.50 -6.81
N TRP A 334 -11.12 -2.70 -6.62
CA TRP A 334 -10.18 -1.67 -6.24
C TRP A 334 -9.23 -1.33 -7.39
N VAL A 335 -9.10 -0.05 -7.70
CA VAL A 335 -8.02 0.49 -8.51
C VAL A 335 -6.91 0.92 -7.57
N ILE A 336 -5.67 0.52 -7.85
CA ILE A 336 -4.50 0.95 -7.06
C ILE A 336 -3.55 1.72 -7.97
N GLY A 337 -3.02 2.85 -7.51
CA GLY A 337 -1.98 3.56 -8.25
C GLY A 337 -1.26 4.60 -7.40
N GLY A 338 -0.02 4.89 -7.78
CA GLY A 338 0.77 5.96 -7.17
C GLY A 338 0.29 7.35 -7.61
N ASP A 339 0.86 8.39 -7.01
CA ASP A 339 0.53 9.77 -7.36
C ASP A 339 0.78 10.09 -8.84
N GLY A 340 1.86 9.60 -9.46
CA GLY A 340 2.09 9.82 -10.89
C GLY A 340 1.04 9.21 -11.82
N ALA A 341 0.44 8.08 -11.45
CA ALA A 341 -0.63 7.48 -12.24
C ALA A 341 -1.93 8.31 -12.11
N MET A 342 -2.24 8.73 -10.89
CA MET A 342 -3.58 9.26 -10.57
C MET A 342 -3.68 10.78 -10.65
N TYR A 343 -2.58 11.49 -10.40
CA TYR A 343 -2.51 12.95 -10.45
C TYR A 343 -2.15 13.46 -11.86
N ASP A 344 -1.36 12.68 -12.61
CA ASP A 344 -0.78 13.09 -13.88
C ASP A 344 -1.34 12.27 -15.06
N ILE A 345 -0.62 11.25 -15.51
CA ILE A 345 -0.86 10.60 -16.81
C ILE A 345 -2.24 9.93 -16.92
N GLY A 346 -2.73 9.33 -15.83
CA GLY A 346 -4.02 8.65 -15.76
C GLY A 346 -5.14 9.52 -15.16
N PHE A 347 -4.89 10.80 -14.88
CA PHE A 347 -5.89 11.66 -14.26
C PHE A 347 -7.17 11.79 -15.08
N GLN A 348 -7.07 11.86 -16.41
CA GLN A 348 -8.25 11.89 -17.29
C GLN A 348 -9.10 10.62 -17.16
N SER A 349 -8.43 9.45 -17.05
CA SER A 349 -9.07 8.15 -16.87
C SER A 349 -9.75 8.07 -15.51
N LEU A 350 -9.07 8.54 -14.46
CA LEU A 350 -9.62 8.64 -13.11
C LEU A 350 -10.85 9.56 -13.10
N SER A 351 -10.73 10.78 -13.60
CA SER A 351 -11.84 11.75 -13.66
C SER A 351 -13.05 11.20 -14.44
N ARG A 352 -12.82 10.48 -15.55
CA ARG A 352 -13.89 9.80 -16.29
C ARG A 352 -14.56 8.69 -15.48
N MET A 353 -13.78 7.92 -14.70
CA MET A 353 -14.29 6.88 -13.81
C MET A 353 -15.12 7.49 -12.68
N LEU A 354 -14.67 8.57 -12.06
CA LEU A 354 -15.45 9.26 -11.02
C LEU A 354 -16.77 9.84 -11.56
N ALA A 355 -16.81 10.20 -12.85
CA ALA A 355 -18.03 10.68 -13.50
C ALA A 355 -18.96 9.57 -14.02
N CYS A 356 -18.56 8.28 -14.00
CA CYS A 356 -19.36 7.22 -14.61
C CYS A 356 -20.41 6.60 -13.68
N GLY A 357 -20.32 6.86 -12.37
CA GLY A 357 -21.27 6.35 -11.36
C GLY A 357 -21.13 4.86 -11.01
N MET A 358 -20.11 4.18 -11.54
CA MET A 358 -19.88 2.76 -11.26
C MET A 358 -19.30 2.56 -9.85
N ASP A 359 -19.71 1.49 -9.16
CA ASP A 359 -19.18 1.06 -7.86
C ASP A 359 -17.74 0.54 -8.03
N ILE A 360 -16.79 1.46 -7.98
CA ILE A 360 -15.35 1.24 -8.13
C ILE A 360 -14.61 2.10 -7.10
N ASN A 361 -13.78 1.44 -6.31
CA ASN A 361 -12.95 2.10 -5.30
C ASN A 361 -11.56 2.38 -5.85
N VAL A 362 -10.96 3.51 -5.50
CA VAL A 362 -9.58 3.86 -5.88
C VAL A 362 -8.74 4.07 -4.62
N LEU A 363 -7.64 3.36 -4.49
CA LEU A 363 -6.61 3.59 -3.49
C LEU A 363 -5.42 4.28 -4.14
N ILE A 364 -5.17 5.52 -3.74
CA ILE A 364 -4.08 6.34 -4.27
C ILE A 364 -2.94 6.38 -3.26
N LEU A 365 -1.78 5.89 -3.67
CA LEU A 365 -0.57 5.79 -2.86
C LEU A 365 0.29 7.03 -3.11
N ASP A 366 0.15 8.02 -2.23
CA ASP A 366 0.66 9.36 -2.43
C ASP A 366 2.07 9.52 -1.86
N THR A 367 3.06 9.16 -2.68
CA THR A 367 4.48 9.33 -2.38
C THR A 367 5.01 10.71 -2.80
N GLN A 368 4.23 11.49 -3.56
CA GLN A 368 4.50 12.89 -3.88
C GLN A 368 5.71 13.07 -4.80
N VAL A 369 6.06 11.99 -5.50
CA VAL A 369 7.09 11.84 -6.52
C VAL A 369 6.81 10.57 -7.31
N TYR A 370 7.39 10.41 -8.49
CA TYR A 370 7.37 9.13 -9.19
C TYR A 370 8.44 8.22 -8.58
N SER A 371 8.09 7.56 -7.47
CA SER A 371 9.04 6.76 -6.68
C SER A 371 9.75 5.69 -7.52
N ASN A 372 9.01 4.94 -8.34
CA ASN A 372 9.56 3.82 -9.11
C ASN A 372 10.65 4.23 -10.11
N THR A 373 10.47 5.38 -10.77
CA THR A 373 11.39 5.86 -11.80
C THR A 373 12.52 6.72 -11.21
N GLY A 374 12.66 6.71 -9.88
CA GLY A 374 13.73 7.35 -9.12
C GLY A 374 13.45 8.79 -8.74
N GLY A 375 12.21 9.13 -8.37
CA GLY A 375 11.91 10.38 -7.68
C GLY A 375 11.69 11.61 -8.58
N GLN A 376 11.09 11.44 -9.75
CA GLN A 376 10.66 12.59 -10.56
C GLN A 376 9.54 13.36 -9.88
N ALA A 377 9.51 14.68 -10.08
CA ALA A 377 8.39 15.49 -9.64
C ALA A 377 7.08 15.05 -10.32
N SER A 378 6.03 14.92 -9.52
CA SER A 378 4.64 14.75 -9.93
C SER A 378 3.85 16.03 -9.66
N THR A 379 2.60 16.12 -10.09
CA THR A 379 1.75 17.23 -9.62
C THR A 379 1.36 17.11 -8.13
N ALA A 380 1.59 15.98 -7.47
CA ALA A 380 1.46 15.84 -6.02
C ALA A 380 2.68 16.38 -5.23
N THR A 381 3.85 16.50 -5.86
CA THR A 381 5.05 17.10 -5.25
C THR A 381 4.75 18.52 -4.72
N TYR A 382 5.24 18.84 -3.51
CA TYR A 382 5.04 20.17 -2.91
C TYR A 382 5.84 21.25 -3.65
N THR A 383 5.38 22.50 -3.59
CA THR A 383 6.21 23.63 -4.04
C THR A 383 7.53 23.64 -3.25
N GLY A 384 8.62 23.96 -3.95
CA GLY A 384 9.96 23.99 -3.39
C GLY A 384 10.63 22.64 -3.18
N GLN A 385 9.89 21.52 -3.17
CA GLN A 385 10.45 20.19 -2.94
C GLN A 385 11.52 19.86 -3.99
N ASP A 386 12.66 19.32 -3.55
CA ASP A 386 13.72 18.82 -4.42
C ASP A 386 13.29 17.45 -4.98
N ALA A 387 13.24 17.33 -6.30
CA ALA A 387 12.93 16.09 -7.02
C ALA A 387 13.58 16.11 -8.41
N LYS A 388 13.71 14.96 -9.08
CA LYS A 388 14.18 14.95 -10.48
C LYS A 388 13.19 15.72 -11.36
N MET A 389 13.73 16.49 -12.32
CA MET A 389 12.99 17.48 -13.13
C MET A 389 12.49 18.72 -12.37
N ALA A 390 12.68 18.80 -11.06
CA ALA A 390 12.36 19.94 -10.22
C ALA A 390 13.42 20.13 -9.13
N THR A 391 14.69 20.23 -9.53
CA THR A 391 15.80 20.25 -8.59
C THR A 391 15.87 21.58 -7.83
N PHE A 392 16.21 21.52 -6.55
CA PHE A 392 16.45 22.70 -5.72
C PHE A 392 17.93 23.13 -5.79
N GLY A 393 18.16 24.39 -6.13
CA GLY A 393 19.48 25.03 -6.19
C GLY A 393 19.39 26.54 -6.41
N LYS A 394 20.55 27.19 -6.58
CA LYS A 394 20.62 28.67 -6.66
C LYS A 394 19.79 29.28 -7.80
N ALA A 395 19.66 28.58 -8.93
CA ALA A 395 18.93 29.05 -10.11
C ALA A 395 17.48 28.53 -10.19
N VAL A 396 17.18 27.39 -9.54
CA VAL A 396 15.89 26.72 -9.62
C VAL A 396 15.42 26.44 -8.19
N PRO A 397 14.31 27.03 -7.74
CA PRO A 397 13.88 26.92 -6.35
C PRO A 397 13.16 25.60 -6.05
N GLY A 398 13.46 24.50 -6.75
CA GLY A 398 12.67 23.27 -6.71
C GLY A 398 11.38 23.37 -7.55
N LYS A 399 10.39 22.52 -7.25
CA LYS A 399 9.10 22.55 -7.97
C LYS A 399 8.39 23.90 -7.82
N ARG A 400 7.90 24.45 -8.93
CA ARG A 400 7.29 25.80 -8.96
C ARG A 400 5.78 25.78 -8.84
N GLU A 401 5.15 24.76 -9.40
CA GLU A 401 3.71 24.58 -9.36
C GLU A 401 3.27 24.25 -7.94
N ARG A 402 2.07 24.70 -7.57
CA ARG A 402 1.40 24.24 -6.34
C ARG A 402 1.15 22.74 -6.41
N ARG A 403 1.00 22.12 -5.25
CA ARG A 403 0.50 20.75 -5.19
C ARG A 403 -0.93 20.72 -5.75
N LYS A 404 -1.21 19.75 -6.62
CA LYS A 404 -2.58 19.42 -7.03
C LYS A 404 -3.26 18.67 -5.88
N GLU A 405 -4.33 19.22 -5.32
CA GLU A 405 -5.07 18.60 -4.22
C GLU A 405 -6.12 17.61 -4.77
N LEU A 406 -5.69 16.39 -5.13
CA LEU A 406 -6.54 15.44 -5.87
C LEU A 406 -7.81 15.05 -5.10
N ALA A 407 -7.73 14.81 -3.80
CA ALA A 407 -8.90 14.48 -3.01
C ALA A 407 -9.94 15.63 -3.01
N GLN A 408 -9.50 16.89 -2.99
CA GLN A 408 -10.42 18.03 -3.13
C GLN A 408 -11.02 18.13 -4.53
N ILE A 409 -10.26 17.80 -5.57
CA ILE A 409 -10.79 17.70 -6.95
C ILE A 409 -11.83 16.58 -7.04
N ALA A 410 -11.56 15.42 -6.44
CA ALA A 410 -12.47 14.29 -6.41
C ALA A 410 -13.78 14.62 -5.67
N MET A 411 -13.76 15.44 -4.62
CA MET A 411 -14.98 15.89 -3.93
C MET A 411 -15.92 16.69 -4.84
N MET A 412 -15.38 17.31 -5.90
CA MET A 412 -16.16 18.10 -6.85
C MET A 412 -16.79 17.24 -7.96
N HIS A 413 -16.42 15.95 -8.05
CA HIS A 413 -17.19 15.01 -8.84
C HIS A 413 -18.53 14.72 -8.14
N PRO A 414 -19.67 14.76 -8.85
CA PRO A 414 -20.95 14.39 -8.28
C PRO A 414 -20.91 12.97 -7.71
N ASP A 415 -21.59 12.76 -6.58
CA ASP A 415 -21.81 11.43 -5.98
C ASP A 415 -20.55 10.56 -5.86
N THR A 416 -19.43 11.17 -5.48
CA THR A 416 -18.16 10.47 -5.21
C THR A 416 -17.83 10.50 -3.73
N PHE A 417 -17.62 9.33 -3.11
CA PHE A 417 -17.05 9.25 -1.77
C PHE A 417 -15.56 9.57 -1.82
N VAL A 418 -15.06 10.39 -0.90
CA VAL A 418 -13.64 10.74 -0.86
C VAL A 418 -13.11 10.64 0.57
N ALA A 419 -11.93 10.05 0.73
CA ALA A 419 -11.18 10.11 1.97
C ALA A 419 -9.71 10.45 1.70
N GLN A 420 -9.12 11.24 2.60
CA GLN A 420 -7.68 11.48 2.66
C GLN A 420 -7.18 10.99 4.02
N THR A 421 -6.28 10.02 4.03
CA THR A 421 -5.89 9.27 5.25
C THR A 421 -4.39 8.95 5.29
N THR A 422 -3.90 8.40 6.40
CA THR A 422 -2.60 7.74 6.47
C THR A 422 -2.74 6.40 7.19
N ALA A 423 -1.86 5.43 6.90
CA ALA A 423 -1.85 4.13 7.57
C ALA A 423 -1.65 4.26 9.10
N ALA A 424 -0.80 5.21 9.50
CA ALA A 424 -0.47 5.51 10.89
C ALA A 424 -1.67 5.96 11.74
N HIS A 425 -2.72 6.49 11.11
CA HIS A 425 -4.00 6.79 11.76
C HIS A 425 -4.96 5.61 11.60
N ILE A 426 -4.58 4.46 12.17
CA ILE A 426 -5.21 3.15 11.98
C ILE A 426 -6.75 3.20 11.95
N ASN A 427 -7.37 3.86 12.95
CA ASN A 427 -8.83 3.95 13.02
C ASN A 427 -9.44 4.80 11.90
N HIS A 428 -8.80 5.91 11.53
CA HIS A 428 -9.26 6.75 10.42
C HIS A 428 -9.10 6.02 9.09
N PHE A 429 -7.96 5.34 8.88
CA PHE A 429 -7.71 4.52 7.69
C PHE A 429 -8.77 3.43 7.50
N TYR A 430 -9.00 2.60 8.52
CA TYR A 430 -9.95 1.52 8.41
C TYR A 430 -11.38 2.01 8.20
N ARG A 431 -11.80 3.08 8.88
CA ARG A 431 -13.11 3.71 8.63
C ARG A 431 -13.23 4.23 7.20
N ALA A 432 -12.17 4.82 6.63
CA ALA A 432 -12.17 5.28 5.25
C ALA A 432 -12.34 4.11 4.25
N ILE A 433 -11.60 3.01 4.45
CA ILE A 433 -11.71 1.82 3.59
C ILE A 433 -13.09 1.16 3.71
N MET A 434 -13.60 0.99 4.93
CA MET A 434 -14.93 0.41 5.16
C MET A 434 -16.02 1.29 4.55
N ALA A 435 -15.98 2.60 4.77
CA ALA A 435 -16.94 3.54 4.21
C ALA A 435 -16.90 3.59 2.67
N ALA A 436 -15.70 3.51 2.06
CA ALA A 436 -15.57 3.37 0.62
C ALA A 436 -16.20 2.08 0.10
N ASN A 437 -15.93 0.94 0.75
CA ASN A 437 -16.55 -0.34 0.37
C ASN A 437 -18.08 -0.35 0.53
N GLU A 438 -18.62 0.35 1.53
CA GLU A 438 -20.08 0.49 1.77
C GLU A 438 -20.76 1.49 0.81
N TYR A 439 -20.00 2.29 0.08
CA TYR A 439 -20.54 3.31 -0.82
C TYR A 439 -20.83 2.69 -2.19
N HIS A 440 -22.10 2.69 -2.61
CA HIS A 440 -22.52 2.17 -3.91
C HIS A 440 -22.30 3.19 -5.03
N GLY A 441 -21.05 3.45 -5.36
CA GLY A 441 -20.64 4.42 -6.38
C GLY A 441 -19.13 4.61 -6.42
N PRO A 442 -18.63 5.60 -7.15
CA PRO A 442 -17.19 5.85 -7.22
C PRO A 442 -16.67 6.32 -5.86
N ALA A 443 -15.56 5.74 -5.41
CA ALA A 443 -14.90 6.13 -4.17
C ALA A 443 -13.40 6.35 -4.39
N VAL A 444 -12.83 7.36 -3.75
CA VAL A 444 -11.38 7.64 -3.77
C VAL A 444 -10.84 7.73 -2.36
N VAL A 445 -9.79 6.97 -2.08
CA VAL A 445 -9.04 7.03 -0.83
C VAL A 445 -7.59 7.38 -1.17
N THR A 446 -7.19 8.63 -0.89
CA THR A 446 -5.79 9.07 -1.01
C THR A 446 -5.07 8.82 0.31
N VAL A 447 -3.95 8.12 0.24
CA VAL A 447 -3.15 7.73 1.40
C VAL A 447 -1.77 8.36 1.31
N TYR A 448 -1.37 9.12 2.32
CA TYR A 448 0.04 9.51 2.46
C TYR A 448 0.89 8.26 2.66
N THR A 449 1.88 8.06 1.80
CA THR A 449 2.79 6.92 1.88
C THR A 449 4.23 7.40 1.89
N THR A 450 4.93 7.15 2.99
CA THR A 450 6.36 7.45 3.12
C THR A 450 7.17 6.63 2.11
N CYS A 451 8.07 7.28 1.40
CA CYS A 451 9.02 6.67 0.47
C CYS A 451 10.43 6.92 1.00
N GLN A 452 11.06 5.88 1.55
CA GLN A 452 12.38 5.97 2.19
C GLN A 452 13.43 6.69 1.32
N PRO A 453 13.73 6.20 0.10
CA PRO A 453 14.78 6.81 -0.71
C PRO A 453 14.44 8.23 -1.17
N GLU A 454 13.18 8.48 -1.57
CA GLU A 454 12.83 9.74 -2.21
C GLU A 454 12.41 10.84 -1.23
N HIS A 455 11.99 10.47 -0.02
CA HIS A 455 11.80 11.43 1.08
C HIS A 455 13.12 11.65 1.83
N GLY A 456 14.09 10.74 1.69
CA GLY A 456 15.37 10.79 2.39
C GLY A 456 15.19 10.57 3.89
N VAL A 457 14.45 9.51 4.24
CA VAL A 457 14.12 9.13 5.63
C VAL A 457 14.55 7.69 5.90
N ALA A 458 14.81 7.37 7.17
CA ALA A 458 15.21 6.02 7.57
C ALA A 458 14.05 5.00 7.44
N ASP A 459 14.42 3.71 7.37
CA ASP A 459 13.49 2.60 7.15
C ASP A 459 12.43 2.43 8.25
N ASP A 460 12.71 2.93 9.46
CA ASP A 460 11.85 2.86 10.65
C ASP A 460 10.95 4.09 10.84
N ARG A 461 10.86 4.99 9.85
CA ARG A 461 10.20 6.29 9.99
C ARG A 461 8.85 6.40 9.28
N SER A 462 8.31 5.32 8.74
CA SER A 462 7.11 5.39 7.91
C SER A 462 5.89 5.94 8.66
N SER A 463 5.57 5.35 9.82
CA SER A 463 4.44 5.77 10.66
C SER A 463 4.67 7.13 11.31
N HIS A 464 5.92 7.41 11.71
CA HIS A 464 6.31 8.70 12.28
C HIS A 464 6.07 9.85 11.29
N GLN A 465 6.60 9.74 10.06
CA GLN A 465 6.43 10.78 9.05
C GLN A 465 4.96 10.94 8.64
N ALA A 466 4.21 9.85 8.56
CA ALA A 466 2.79 9.90 8.27
C ALA A 466 1.97 10.63 9.36
N LYS A 467 2.35 10.53 10.64
CA LYS A 467 1.74 11.32 11.73
C LYS A 467 2.17 12.79 11.65
N LEU A 468 3.47 13.02 11.47
CA LEU A 468 4.02 14.37 11.38
C LEU A 468 3.43 15.15 10.19
N ALA A 469 3.17 14.49 9.05
CA ALA A 469 2.51 15.09 7.89
C ALA A 469 1.09 15.58 8.20
N VAL A 470 0.34 14.88 9.06
CA VAL A 470 -1.00 15.30 9.49
C VAL A 470 -0.91 16.44 10.50
N ASP A 471 -0.07 16.28 11.52
CA ASP A 471 0.10 17.25 12.60
C ASP A 471 0.58 18.61 12.07
N SER A 472 1.46 18.60 11.06
CA SER A 472 2.02 19.77 10.38
C SER A 472 1.15 20.36 9.27
N ARG A 473 -0.05 19.81 9.03
CA ARG A 473 -0.93 20.16 7.89
C ARG A 473 -0.30 19.96 6.50
N ALA A 474 0.82 19.26 6.38
CA ALA A 474 1.37 18.88 5.08
C ALA A 474 0.35 18.04 4.30
N PHE A 475 -0.28 17.09 5.00
CA PHE A 475 -1.28 16.17 4.47
C PHE A 475 -2.45 15.99 5.47
N PRO A 476 -3.43 16.91 5.50
CA PRO A 476 -4.56 16.84 6.44
C PRO A 476 -5.47 15.64 6.18
N LEU A 477 -6.10 15.10 7.22
CA LEU A 477 -7.07 14.02 7.08
C LEU A 477 -8.47 14.57 6.79
N PHE A 478 -9.27 13.86 6.00
CA PHE A 478 -10.70 14.13 5.94
C PHE A 478 -11.48 12.97 5.31
N MET A 479 -12.79 12.99 5.52
CA MET A 479 -13.75 12.16 4.79
C MET A 479 -14.88 13.04 4.25
N TYR A 480 -15.22 12.87 2.99
CA TYR A 480 -16.36 13.46 2.31
C TYR A 480 -17.31 12.34 1.88
N ASP A 481 -18.49 12.30 2.50
CA ASP A 481 -19.51 11.28 2.24
C ASP A 481 -20.79 11.92 1.68
N PRO A 482 -21.09 11.73 0.38
CA PRO A 482 -22.29 12.27 -0.25
C PRO A 482 -23.60 11.88 0.45
N ARG A 483 -23.64 10.75 1.17
CA ARG A 483 -24.84 10.25 1.86
C ARG A 483 -25.22 11.07 3.10
N LYS A 484 -24.35 11.96 3.58
CA LYS A 484 -24.52 12.67 4.87
C LYS A 484 -25.35 13.96 4.77
N GLY A 485 -25.62 14.48 3.58
CA GLY A 485 -26.41 15.69 3.42
C GLY A 485 -26.33 16.25 2.00
N GLU A 486 -26.75 17.50 1.82
CA GLU A 486 -26.72 18.19 0.51
C GLU A 486 -25.58 19.20 0.43
N ARG A 487 -25.17 19.77 1.56
CA ARG A 487 -24.15 20.82 1.62
C ARG A 487 -22.78 20.21 1.86
N ILE A 488 -21.73 20.83 1.31
CA ILE A 488 -20.34 20.36 1.51
C ILE A 488 -20.01 20.23 3.01
N ARG A 489 -20.40 21.20 3.84
CA ARG A 489 -20.18 21.17 5.31
C ARG A 489 -20.85 19.99 6.04
N GLU A 490 -21.89 19.40 5.47
CA GLU A 490 -22.58 18.24 6.03
C GLU A 490 -21.90 16.93 5.59
N ARG A 491 -21.26 16.96 4.42
CA ARG A 491 -20.58 15.82 3.80
C ARG A 491 -19.12 15.71 4.24
N LEU A 492 -18.44 16.83 4.51
CA LEU A 492 -17.01 16.91 4.83
C LEU A 492 -16.76 16.89 6.35
N SER A 493 -16.00 15.90 6.79
CA SER A 493 -15.52 15.75 8.17
C SER A 493 -14.00 15.86 8.22
N LEU A 494 -13.50 16.70 9.13
CA LEU A 494 -12.07 16.84 9.44
C LEU A 494 -11.65 16.05 10.69
N VAL A 495 -12.51 15.15 11.18
CA VAL A 495 -12.22 14.30 12.35
C VAL A 495 -10.99 13.43 12.06
N GLY A 496 -10.06 13.38 13.01
CA GLY A 496 -8.79 12.67 12.89
C GLY A 496 -7.58 13.60 12.91
N ASN A 497 -7.76 14.87 12.55
CA ASN A 497 -6.72 15.88 12.71
C ASN A 497 -6.67 16.42 14.14
N PRO A 498 -5.49 16.72 14.69
CA PRO A 498 -5.39 17.43 15.96
C PRO A 498 -5.81 18.90 15.80
N ALA A 499 -6.36 19.51 16.87
CA ALA A 499 -6.67 20.94 16.96
C ALA A 499 -7.39 21.51 15.71
N VAL A 500 -8.54 20.95 15.35
CA VAL A 500 -9.22 21.20 14.05
C VAL A 500 -9.57 22.67 13.82
N SER A 501 -9.86 23.45 14.87
CA SER A 501 -10.18 24.88 14.77
C SER A 501 -8.95 25.79 14.67
N GLU A 502 -7.75 25.26 14.91
CA GLU A 502 -6.51 26.03 14.95
C GLU A 502 -5.74 25.91 13.62
N ASP A 503 -4.95 26.93 13.31
CA ASP A 503 -4.07 26.95 12.14
C ASP A 503 -3.00 25.85 12.23
N TRP A 504 -2.36 25.71 13.40
CA TRP A 504 -1.28 24.76 13.67
C TRP A 504 -1.54 23.95 14.93
N TYR A 505 -1.08 22.70 14.94
CA TYR A 505 -1.12 21.89 16.15
C TYR A 505 -0.05 22.35 17.14
N ARG A 506 -0.41 22.40 18.44
CA ARG A 506 0.51 22.67 19.54
C ARG A 506 0.55 21.46 20.46
N ILE A 507 1.74 20.94 20.72
CA ILE A 507 1.92 19.82 21.65
C ILE A 507 1.51 20.28 23.05
N PRO A 508 0.54 19.63 23.72
CA PRO A 508 -0.01 20.11 24.99
C PRO A 508 1.01 20.30 26.12
N HIS A 509 2.06 19.48 26.16
CA HIS A 509 3.03 19.49 27.26
C HIS A 509 4.25 20.39 27.01
N THR A 510 4.65 20.57 25.76
CA THR A 510 5.83 21.39 25.41
C THR A 510 5.45 22.78 24.89
N GLY A 511 4.22 22.96 24.41
CA GLY A 511 3.78 24.18 23.73
C GLY A 511 4.36 24.36 22.33
N GLU A 512 5.19 23.42 21.87
CA GLU A 512 5.82 23.43 20.56
C GLU A 512 4.77 23.37 19.46
N VAL A 513 4.95 24.22 18.43
CA VAL A 513 4.10 24.26 17.26
C VAL A 513 4.62 23.28 16.23
N ILE A 514 3.76 22.37 15.77
CA ILE A 514 4.05 21.51 14.63
C ILE A 514 3.48 22.17 13.38
N ASP A 515 4.36 22.87 12.65
CA ASP A 515 4.07 23.50 11.36
C ASP A 515 4.69 22.73 10.20
N PHE A 516 4.48 23.20 8.97
CA PHE A 516 5.06 22.55 7.79
C PHE A 516 6.59 22.52 7.82
N LEU A 517 7.24 23.51 8.43
CA LEU A 517 8.69 23.52 8.58
C LEU A 517 9.18 22.43 9.54
N ALA A 518 8.43 22.10 10.60
CA ALA A 518 8.75 20.98 11.48
C ALA A 518 8.80 19.65 10.71
N PHE A 519 7.83 19.43 9.81
CA PHE A 519 7.83 18.29 8.89
C PHE A 519 8.98 18.35 7.87
N ALA A 520 9.18 19.49 7.21
CA ALA A 520 10.22 19.62 6.19
C ALA A 520 11.63 19.38 6.74
N ARG A 521 11.89 19.71 8.02
CA ARG A 521 13.18 19.47 8.68
C ARG A 521 13.53 17.98 8.82
N THR A 522 12.55 17.08 8.80
CA THR A 522 12.80 15.64 9.02
C THR A 522 13.00 14.87 7.71
N GLU A 523 12.98 15.53 6.55
CA GLU A 523 13.05 14.87 5.25
C GLU A 523 14.16 15.43 4.35
N GLY A 524 14.98 14.53 3.80
CA GLY A 524 16.11 14.87 2.92
C GLY A 524 15.73 15.70 1.70
N ARG A 525 14.51 15.52 1.15
CA ARG A 525 13.99 16.27 0.01
C ARG A 525 13.75 17.77 0.25
N PHE A 526 13.85 18.23 1.50
CA PHE A 526 13.83 19.65 1.85
C PHE A 526 15.15 20.14 2.48
N ALA A 527 16.11 19.25 2.75
CA ALA A 527 17.32 19.57 3.52
C ALA A 527 18.11 20.76 2.96
N LYS A 528 18.22 20.88 1.63
CA LYS A 528 18.93 22.00 0.95
C LYS A 528 18.28 23.38 1.14
N GLN A 529 17.07 23.42 1.70
CA GLN A 529 16.30 24.64 1.91
C GLN A 529 16.48 25.22 3.30
N PHE A 530 17.30 24.59 4.14
CA PHE A 530 17.71 25.13 5.43
C PHE A 530 19.18 25.54 5.35
N ASP A 531 19.49 26.74 5.85
CA ASP A 531 20.88 27.18 5.99
C ASP A 531 21.58 26.53 7.20
N ALA A 532 22.85 26.89 7.43
CA ALA A 532 23.65 26.33 8.52
C ALA A 532 23.06 26.63 9.91
N GLU A 533 22.27 27.70 10.04
CA GLU A 533 21.56 28.08 11.27
C GLU A 533 20.16 27.46 11.36
N GLY A 534 19.74 26.66 10.38
CA GLY A 534 18.43 26.03 10.33
C GLY A 534 17.29 26.96 9.91
N ARG A 535 17.59 28.12 9.32
CA ARG A 535 16.59 29.05 8.80
C ARG A 535 16.09 28.57 7.43
N PRO A 536 14.77 28.60 7.18
CA PRO A 536 14.19 28.12 5.93
C PRO A 536 14.40 29.11 4.78
N SER A 537 14.43 28.60 3.55
CA SER A 537 14.40 29.39 2.33
C SER A 537 13.06 30.14 2.17
N GLU A 538 13.05 31.21 1.39
CA GLU A 538 11.81 31.92 1.03
C GLU A 538 10.79 31.01 0.35
N THR A 539 11.27 30.08 -0.49
CA THR A 539 10.41 29.08 -1.15
C THR A 539 9.72 28.18 -0.13
N LEU A 540 10.45 27.74 0.89
CA LEU A 540 9.87 26.84 1.90
C LEU A 540 8.87 27.58 2.80
N LEU A 541 9.11 28.85 3.11
CA LEU A 541 8.14 29.73 3.77
C LEU A 541 6.88 29.93 2.93
N TYR A 542 7.03 30.08 1.61
CA TYR A 542 5.90 30.12 0.68
C TYR A 542 5.10 28.81 0.71
N THR A 543 5.77 27.66 0.68
CA THR A 543 5.12 26.35 0.77
C THR A 543 4.35 26.19 2.08
N GLN A 544 4.92 26.61 3.22
CA GLN A 544 4.20 26.64 4.49
C GLN A 544 2.92 27.47 4.41
N ALA A 545 2.98 28.68 3.83
CA ALA A 545 1.80 29.52 3.65
C ALA A 545 0.75 28.86 2.75
N GLU A 546 1.17 28.15 1.70
CA GLU A 546 0.27 27.37 0.84
C GLU A 546 -0.43 26.24 1.60
N ARG A 547 0.32 25.47 2.41
CA ARG A 547 -0.26 24.40 3.23
C ARG A 547 -1.28 24.94 4.24
N LEU A 548 -0.97 26.08 4.86
CA LEU A 548 -1.90 26.74 5.77
C LEU A 548 -3.15 27.25 5.03
N GLN A 549 -2.99 27.81 3.82
CA GLN A 549 -4.13 28.21 2.99
C GLN A 549 -5.02 27.01 2.65
N ASN A 550 -4.42 25.87 2.34
CA ASN A 550 -5.15 24.63 2.07
C ASN A 550 -5.96 24.18 3.30
N TRP A 551 -5.33 24.18 4.47
CA TRP A 551 -5.99 23.82 5.72
C TRP A 551 -7.18 24.72 6.04
N ARG A 552 -7.01 26.05 5.92
CA ARG A 552 -8.10 27.02 6.14
C ARG A 552 -9.26 26.84 5.17
N ARG A 553 -8.98 26.47 3.91
CA ARG A 553 -10.03 26.13 2.93
C ARG A 553 -10.81 24.89 3.38
N LEU A 554 -10.12 23.85 3.85
CA LEU A 554 -10.78 22.65 4.36
C LEU A 554 -11.66 22.99 5.58
N GLN A 555 -11.18 23.83 6.50
CA GLN A 555 -11.97 24.32 7.64
C GLN A 555 -13.24 25.05 7.19
N GLU A 556 -13.14 25.96 6.23
CA GLU A 556 -14.27 26.70 5.66
C GLU A 556 -15.29 25.75 5.00
N LEU A 557 -14.81 24.82 4.16
CA LEU A 557 -15.66 23.82 3.50
C LEU A 557 -16.38 22.92 4.52
N ALA A 558 -15.73 22.60 5.63
CA ALA A 558 -16.30 21.80 6.72
C ALA A 558 -17.17 22.62 7.70
N GLY A 559 -17.26 23.94 7.54
CA GLY A 559 -18.01 24.83 8.44
C GLY A 559 -17.40 24.94 9.84
N VAL A 560 -16.10 24.73 9.99
CA VAL A 560 -15.34 24.91 11.24
C VAL A 560 -14.94 26.36 11.45
N ARG A 561 -14.65 27.07 10.36
CA ARG A 561 -14.19 28.47 10.33
C ARG A 561 -15.23 29.39 9.73
#